data_AF-A0A8S0GV49-F1
#
_entry.id   AF-A0A8S0GV49-F1
#
_cell.length_a   1.000
_cell.length_b   1.000
_cell.length_c   1.000
_cell.angle_alpha   90.00
_cell.angle_beta   90.00
_cell.angle_gamma   90.00
#
_symmetry.space_group_name_H-M   'P 1'
#
loop_
_entity.id
_entity.type
_entity.pdbx_description
1 polymer ?
#
loop_
_entity_poly.entity_id
_entity_poly.type
_entity_poly.pdbx_seq_one_letter_code
_entity_poly.pdbx_strand_id
1 'polypeptide(L)'
;MNQIRVDLLLKQNRPADAEKALEGLLKSRPDDPDVWYLVAETRGLSGNIIGLHQARAEYFALVGDYRQAIQQLDFAKRRAGSNFPLSSRIDARQREMMDQEQMVKDMMR
;
A
#
# COMPACT_ATOMS: atom_id res chain seq x y z
N MET A 1 -19.89 5.32 -2.20
CA MET A 1 -20.62 4.04 -2.26
C MET A 1 -19.75 2.85 -1.83
N ASN A 2 -18.56 2.61 -2.41
CA ASN A 2 -17.75 1.44 -2.05
C ASN A 2 -17.06 1.51 -0.66
N GLN A 3 -16.73 2.70 -0.14
CA GLN A 3 -16.08 2.86 1.18
C GLN A 3 -17.00 2.45 2.35
N ILE A 4 -18.27 2.88 2.34
CA ILE A 4 -19.28 2.45 3.34
C ILE A 4 -19.45 0.93 3.36
N ARG A 5 -19.34 0.28 2.19
CA ARG A 5 -19.40 -1.18 2.07
C ARG A 5 -18.18 -1.84 2.73
N VAL A 6 -16.98 -1.30 2.53
CA VAL A 6 -15.75 -1.78 3.18
C VAL A 6 -15.88 -1.68 4.70
N ASP A 7 -16.31 -0.52 5.21
CA ASP A 7 -16.49 -0.30 6.65
C ASP A 7 -17.50 -1.28 7.27
N LEU A 8 -18.62 -1.54 6.56
CA LEU A 8 -19.62 -2.51 7.01
C LEU A 8 -19.04 -3.93 7.06
N LEU A 9 -18.26 -4.33 6.05
CA LEU A 9 -17.62 -5.65 6.01
C LEU A 9 -16.60 -5.82 7.14
N LEU A 10 -15.82 -4.77 7.44
CA LEU A 10 -14.89 -4.78 8.58
C LEU A 10 -15.64 -4.90 9.92
N LYS A 11 -16.74 -4.16 10.10
CA LYS A 11 -17.61 -4.27 11.30
C LYS A 11 -18.26 -5.65 11.46
N GLN A 12 -18.49 -6.35 10.35
CA GLN A 12 -19.00 -7.72 10.33
C GLN A 12 -17.91 -8.79 10.51
N ASN A 13 -16.66 -8.39 10.79
CA ASN A 13 -15.50 -9.28 10.87
C ASN A 13 -15.27 -10.08 9.57
N ARG A 14 -15.47 -9.45 8.42
CA ARG A 14 -15.28 -10.03 7.07
C ARG A 14 -14.15 -9.32 6.29
N PRO A 15 -12.90 -9.37 6.77
CA PRO A 15 -11.81 -8.61 6.18
C PRO A 15 -11.42 -9.08 4.76
N ALA A 16 -11.60 -10.37 4.44
CA ALA A 16 -11.33 -10.88 3.09
C ALA A 16 -12.29 -10.29 2.03
N ASP A 17 -13.57 -10.15 2.38
CA ASP A 17 -14.55 -9.52 1.49
C ASP A 17 -14.30 -8.02 1.36
N ALA A 18 -13.86 -7.37 2.44
CA ALA A 18 -13.44 -5.97 2.43
C ALA A 18 -12.24 -5.76 1.50
N GLU A 19 -11.22 -6.63 1.56
CA GLU A 19 -10.05 -6.58 0.69
C GLU A 19 -10.45 -6.74 -0.79
N LYS A 20 -11.33 -7.68 -1.12
CA LYS A 20 -11.86 -7.84 -2.49
C LYS A 20 -12.63 -6.61 -2.97
N ALA A 21 -13.39 -5.95 -2.10
CA ALA A 21 -14.08 -4.71 -2.46
C ALA A 21 -13.08 -3.55 -2.71
N LEU A 22 -11.99 -3.52 -1.94
CA LEU A 22 -10.91 -2.53 -2.10
C LEU A 22 -10.11 -2.73 -3.39
N GLU A 23 -9.93 -3.96 -3.88
CA GLU A 23 -9.33 -4.20 -5.21
C GLU A 23 -10.10 -3.50 -6.34
N GLY A 24 -11.44 -3.48 -6.27
CA GLY A 24 -12.26 -2.75 -7.23
C GLY A 24 -12.11 -1.23 -7.13
N LEU A 25 -11.90 -0.72 -5.91
CA LEU A 25 -11.61 0.69 -5.68
C LEU A 25 -10.24 1.08 -6.21
N LEU A 26 -9.20 0.30 -5.93
CA LEU A 26 -7.85 0.55 -6.44
C LEU A 26 -7.78 0.57 -7.98
N LYS A 27 -8.59 -0.24 -8.65
CA LYS A 27 -8.68 -0.22 -10.13
C LYS A 27 -9.28 1.08 -10.68
N SER A 28 -10.20 1.69 -9.94
CA SER A 28 -10.90 2.92 -10.40
C SER A 28 -10.27 4.20 -9.85
N ARG A 29 -9.55 4.12 -8.73
CA ARG A 29 -8.94 5.25 -8.03
C ARG A 29 -7.53 4.87 -7.54
N PRO A 30 -6.59 4.55 -8.45
CA PRO A 30 -5.25 4.10 -8.08
C PRO A 30 -4.42 5.19 -7.40
N ASP A 31 -4.70 6.46 -7.67
CA ASP A 31 -3.96 7.61 -7.14
C ASP A 31 -4.65 8.28 -5.94
N ASP A 32 -5.66 7.62 -5.36
CA ASP A 32 -6.37 8.13 -4.17
C ASP A 32 -5.73 7.60 -2.88
N PRO A 33 -5.05 8.45 -2.08
CA PRO A 33 -4.43 8.03 -0.84
C PRO A 33 -5.45 7.49 0.18
N ASP A 34 -6.70 7.97 0.18
CA ASP A 34 -7.72 7.48 1.12
C ASP A 34 -8.04 5.99 0.88
N VAL A 35 -8.02 5.55 -0.38
CA VAL A 35 -8.22 4.15 -0.73
C VAL A 35 -7.04 3.31 -0.25
N TRP A 36 -5.81 3.78 -0.44
CA TRP A 36 -4.61 3.08 0.05
C TRP A 36 -4.55 2.97 1.57
N TYR A 37 -5.01 4.01 2.28
CA TYR A 37 -5.15 3.96 3.73
C TYR A 37 -6.10 2.85 4.18
N LEU A 38 -7.27 2.72 3.55
CA LEU A 38 -8.21 1.63 3.87
C LEU A 38 -7.65 0.24 3.56
N VAL A 39 -6.87 0.11 2.47
CA VAL A 39 -6.19 -1.13 2.12
C VAL A 39 -5.19 -1.51 3.20
N ALA A 40 -4.40 -0.56 3.68
CA ALA A 40 -3.47 -0.78 4.78
C ALA A 40 -4.21 -1.27 6.02
N GLU A 41 -5.22 -0.54 6.49
CA GLU A 41 -5.94 -0.90 7.72
C GLU A 41 -6.64 -2.27 7.61
N THR A 42 -7.28 -2.54 6.47
CA THR A 42 -7.94 -3.84 6.20
C THR A 42 -6.94 -4.99 6.23
N ARG A 43 -5.76 -4.82 5.63
CA ARG A 43 -4.71 -5.85 5.60
C ARG A 43 -4.04 -6.03 6.96
N GLY A 44 -3.94 -4.97 7.75
CA GLY A 44 -3.52 -5.06 9.15
C GLY A 44 -4.49 -5.92 9.96
N LEU A 45 -5.79 -5.68 9.82
CA LEU A 45 -6.85 -6.46 10.49
C LEU A 45 -6.92 -7.91 10.01
N SER A 46 -6.61 -8.19 8.74
CA SER A 46 -6.60 -9.55 8.18
C SER A 46 -5.33 -10.34 8.48
N GLY A 47 -4.30 -9.71 9.09
CA GLY A 47 -3.00 -10.32 9.34
C GLY A 47 -2.09 -10.38 8.10
N ASN A 48 -2.46 -9.76 6.98
CA ASN A 48 -1.62 -9.61 5.80
C ASN A 48 -0.57 -8.50 6.02
N ILE A 49 0.41 -8.76 6.89
CA ILE A 49 1.40 -7.75 7.32
C ILE A 49 2.29 -7.25 6.17
N ILE A 50 2.65 -8.12 5.22
CA ILE A 50 3.43 -7.69 4.04
C ILE A 50 2.59 -6.72 3.20
N GLY A 51 1.36 -7.09 2.88
CA GLY A 51 0.46 -6.26 2.09
C GLY A 51 0.05 -4.96 2.80
N LEU A 52 0.00 -4.95 4.13
CA LEU A 52 -0.18 -3.75 4.97
C LEU A 52 0.94 -2.74 4.70
N HIS A 53 2.19 -3.17 4.82
CA HIS A 53 3.34 -2.31 4.59
C HIS A 53 3.41 -1.83 3.13
N GLN A 54 3.13 -2.71 2.16
CA GLN A 54 3.04 -2.29 0.75
C GLN A 54 1.97 -1.22 0.53
N ALA A 55 0.78 -1.37 1.10
CA ALA A 55 -0.28 -0.37 0.96
C ALA A 55 0.07 0.97 1.64
N ARG A 56 0.73 0.94 2.80
CA ARG A 56 1.25 2.15 3.44
C ARG A 56 2.30 2.85 2.59
N ALA A 57 3.14 2.09 1.88
CA ALA A 57 4.11 2.67 0.97
C ALA A 57 3.43 3.51 -0.12
N GLU A 58 2.39 2.95 -0.75
CA GLU A 58 1.62 3.66 -1.78
C GLU A 58 0.93 4.91 -1.23
N TYR A 59 0.31 4.81 -0.04
CA TYR A 59 -0.26 5.97 0.65
C TYR A 59 0.78 7.09 0.83
N PHE A 60 1.94 6.76 1.41
CA PHE A 60 2.97 7.75 1.70
C PHE A 60 3.55 8.38 0.44
N ALA A 61 3.73 7.60 -0.62
CA ALA A 61 4.19 8.11 -1.91
C ALA A 61 3.18 9.12 -2.51
N LEU A 62 1.88 8.83 -2.46
CA LEU A 62 0.84 9.72 -3.00
C LEU A 62 0.70 11.04 -2.23
N VAL A 63 1.01 11.06 -0.93
CA VAL A 63 1.03 12.29 -0.13
C VAL A 63 2.41 12.97 -0.12
N GLY A 64 3.37 12.46 -0.89
CA GLY A 64 4.70 13.06 -1.07
C GLY A 64 5.75 12.70 0.00
N ASP A 65 5.44 11.82 0.95
CA ASP A 65 6.40 11.33 1.96
C ASP A 65 7.12 10.07 1.47
N TYR A 66 7.95 10.22 0.44
CA TYR A 66 8.71 9.12 -0.16
C TYR A 66 9.64 8.42 0.83
N ARG A 67 10.16 9.15 1.82
CA ARG A 67 11.01 8.56 2.86
C ARG A 67 10.24 7.53 3.68
N GLN A 68 9.02 7.86 4.12
CA GLN A 68 8.16 6.88 4.79
C GLN A 68 7.76 5.75 3.84
N ALA A 69 7.47 6.05 2.57
CA ALA A 69 7.09 5.05 1.59
C ALA A 69 8.16 3.96 1.42
N ILE A 70 9.40 4.37 1.22
CA ILE A 70 10.57 3.49 1.09
C ILE A 70 10.79 2.66 2.36
N GLN A 71 10.62 3.27 3.55
CA GLN A 71 10.77 2.56 4.83
C GLN A 71 9.70 1.47 5.01
N GLN A 72 8.47 1.71 4.56
CA GLN A 72 7.42 0.69 4.59
C GLN A 72 7.77 -0.50 3.69
N LEU A 73 8.29 -0.26 2.48
CA LEU A 73 8.75 -1.34 1.61
C LEU A 73 9.93 -2.12 2.21
N ASP A 74 10.82 -1.48 2.96
CA ASP A 74 11.86 -2.21 3.72
C ASP A 74 11.26 -3.15 4.77
N PHE A 75 10.21 -2.73 5.50
CA PHE A 75 9.52 -3.61 6.44
C PHE A 75 8.84 -4.77 5.72
N ALA A 76 8.16 -4.50 4.59
CA ALA A 76 7.54 -5.54 3.77
C ALA A 76 8.57 -6.57 3.28
N LYS A 77 9.71 -6.10 2.77
CA LYS A 77 10.82 -6.93 2.27
C LYS A 77 11.41 -7.80 3.37
N ARG A 78 11.74 -7.22 4.54
CA ARG A 78 12.25 -7.98 5.69
C ARG A 78 11.30 -9.11 6.08
N ARG A 79 9.99 -8.86 6.02
CA ARG A 79 8.97 -9.85 6.36
C ARG A 79 8.77 -10.92 5.29
N ALA A 80 9.00 -10.60 4.01
CA ALA A 80 8.99 -11.55 2.90
C ALA A 80 10.11 -12.60 3.01
N GLY A 81 11.22 -12.26 3.66
CA GLY A 81 12.30 -13.20 4.00
C GLY A 81 12.87 -13.88 2.76
N SER A 82 12.85 -15.22 2.75
CA SER A 82 13.39 -16.05 1.66
C SER A 82 12.47 -16.19 0.44
N ASN A 83 11.30 -15.55 0.42
CA ASN A 83 10.44 -15.53 -0.76
C ASN A 83 11.00 -14.59 -1.83
N PHE A 84 12.00 -15.08 -2.59
CA PHE A 84 12.72 -14.29 -3.58
C PHE A 84 11.81 -13.60 -4.61
N PRO A 85 10.81 -14.28 -5.23
CA PRO A 85 9.91 -13.59 -6.17
C PRO A 85 9.17 -12.41 -5.55
N LEU A 86 8.72 -12.54 -4.30
CA LEU A 86 8.02 -11.47 -3.60
C LEU A 86 8.98 -10.33 -3.23
N SER A 87 10.13 -10.65 -2.64
CA SER A 87 11.15 -9.66 -2.28
C SER A 87 11.63 -8.87 -3.51
N SER A 88 11.82 -9.53 -4.65
CA SER A 88 12.21 -8.86 -5.90
C SER A 88 11.16 -7.87 -6.41
N ARG A 89 9.87 -8.16 -6.24
CA ARG A 89 8.78 -7.24 -6.61
C ARG A 89 8.75 -6.02 -5.67
N ILE A 90 8.94 -6.25 -4.37
CA ILE A 90 9.02 -5.17 -3.37
C ILE A 90 10.22 -4.26 -3.69
N ASP A 91 11.37 -4.85 -4.03
CA ASP A 91 12.58 -4.11 -4.41
C ASP A 91 12.40 -3.28 -5.68
N ALA A 92 11.69 -3.82 -6.68
CA ALA A 92 11.37 -3.08 -7.89
C ALA A 92 10.53 -1.84 -7.57
N ARG A 93 9.45 -2.01 -6.80
CA ARG A 93 8.59 -0.88 -6.40
C ARG A 93 9.34 0.14 -5.54
N GLN A 94 10.24 -0.32 -4.68
CA GLN A 94 11.04 0.58 -3.85
C GLN A 94 11.98 1.45 -4.70
N ARG A 95 12.61 0.88 -5.73
CA ARG A 95 13.41 1.64 -6.69
C ARG A 95 12.56 2.67 -7.46
N GLU A 96 11.38 2.27 -7.92
CA GLU A 96 10.45 3.20 -8.58
C GLU A 96 10.13 4.40 -7.68
N MET A 97 9.88 4.19 -6.39
CA MET A 97 9.63 5.28 -5.44
C MET A 97 10.84 6.17 -5.19
N MET A 98 12.06 5.61 -5.18
CA MET A 98 13.30 6.40 -5.11
C MET A 98 13.47 7.28 -6.35
N ASP A 99 13.18 6.74 -7.53
CA ASP A 99 13.25 7.49 -8.79
C ASP A 99 12.21 8.62 -8.82
N GLN A 100 10.98 8.34 -8.36
CA GLN A 100 9.92 9.36 -8.21
C GLN A 100 10.32 10.46 -7.23
N GLU A 101 10.89 10.12 -6.07
CA GLU A 101 11.38 11.10 -5.10
C GLU A 101 12.44 12.02 -5.72
N GLN A 102 13.37 11.45 -6.48
CA GLN A 102 14.42 12.20 -7.16
C GLN A 102 13.84 13.15 -8.21
N MET A 103 12.89 12.68 -9.03
CA MET A 103 12.20 13.52 -10.01
C MET A 103 11.49 14.71 -9.35
N VAL A 104 10.77 14.47 -8.24
CA VAL A 104 10.09 15.55 -7.50
C VAL A 104 11.11 16.56 -6.95
N LYS A 105 12.23 16.10 -6.40
CA LYS A 105 13.31 16.98 -5.90
C LYS A 105 13.92 17.82 -7.02
N ASP A 106 14.13 17.25 -8.20
CA ASP A 106 14.70 17.97 -9.33
C ASP A 106 13.74 19.00 -9.93
N MET A 107 12.42 18.74 -9.89
CA MET A 107 11.39 19.71 -10.29
C MET A 107 11.26 20.90 -9.32
N MET A 108 11.69 20.73 -8.07
CA MET A 108 11.62 21.76 -7.02
C MET A 108 12.87 22.65 -6.92
N ARG A 109 13.91 22.35 -7.72
CA ARG A 109 15.14 23.15 -7.81
C ARG A 109 15.01 24.28 -8.82
#